data_AF-G4VCU0-F1
#
_entry.id   AF-G4VCU0-F1
#
_cell.length_a   1.000
_cell.length_b   1.000
_cell.length_c   1.000
_cell.angle_alpha   90.00
_cell.angle_beta   90.00
_cell.angle_gamma   90.00
#
_symmetry.space_group_name_H-M   'P 1'
#
loop_
_entity.id
_entity.type
_entity.pdbx_description
1 polymer ?
#
loop_
_entity_poly.entity_id
_entity_poly.type
_entity_poly.pdbx_seq_one_letter_code
_entity_poly.pdbx_strand_id
1 'polypeptide(L)'
;MPKYYKSLSPFAQRRHICSSYSSCPLTWLPTNDVKSLTFKLIGTDDMRDYEFQAHFCNRIYEARHRYCTMEEGEIAFELRQIGTWLMVDRINCRCLGIADVERYGYSKGVQFGDRVFRGNYIHMTCATKPQCKVDDFCYIETPSTDGYIYGGRVPCICPKQYHCPIYFIRDKRIPQINDDGRVISYGIKCKRRNY
;
A
#
# COMPACT_ATOMS: atom_id res chain seq x y z
N MET A 1 12.45 -26.50 0.76
CA MET A 1 11.91 -25.70 1.88
C MET A 1 12.68 -24.40 1.95
N PRO A 2 12.06 -23.23 1.65
CA PRO A 2 12.69 -21.96 1.92
C PRO A 2 12.79 -21.77 3.44
N LYS A 3 13.99 -21.47 3.94
CA LYS A 3 14.21 -21.12 5.35
C LYS A 3 13.63 -19.73 5.58
N TYR A 4 12.39 -19.65 6.06
CA TYR A 4 11.85 -18.39 6.59
C TYR A 4 12.74 -17.94 7.75
N TYR A 5 13.34 -16.77 7.63
CA TYR A 5 14.16 -16.16 8.67
C TYR A 5 13.21 -15.77 9.83
N LYS A 6 13.06 -16.65 10.82
CA LYS A 6 12.36 -16.32 12.08
C LYS A 6 13.28 -15.45 12.92
N SER A 7 13.34 -14.16 12.62
CA SER A 7 13.95 -13.18 13.51
C SER A 7 13.07 -13.04 14.75
N LEU A 8 13.65 -13.21 15.95
CA LEU A 8 13.00 -12.94 17.25
C LEU A 8 12.75 -11.43 17.48
N SER A 9 13.25 -10.58 16.59
CA SER A 9 13.10 -9.12 16.63
C SER A 9 12.66 -8.59 15.26
N PRO A 10 11.87 -7.50 15.19
CA PRO A 10 11.52 -6.89 13.91
C PRO A 10 12.78 -6.51 13.15
N PHE A 11 12.83 -6.79 11.84
CA PHE A 11 13.92 -6.30 10.99
C PHE A 11 13.89 -4.78 10.99
N ALA A 12 14.96 -4.15 11.48
CA ALA A 12 15.09 -2.70 11.54
C ALA A 12 16.20 -2.23 10.60
N GLN A 13 15.89 -1.27 9.74
CA GLN A 13 16.87 -0.65 8.86
C GLN A 13 16.91 0.87 9.09
N ARG A 14 18.01 1.35 9.67
CA ARG A 14 18.21 2.78 9.90
C ARG A 14 18.51 3.49 8.57
N ARG A 15 17.79 4.59 8.30
CA ARG A 15 17.92 5.38 7.06
C ARG A 15 18.61 6.71 7.25
N HIS A 16 18.57 7.25 8.45
CA HIS A 16 19.19 8.53 8.80
C HIS A 16 19.66 8.50 10.25
N ILE A 17 20.69 9.29 10.57
CA ILE A 17 21.14 9.52 11.94
C ILE A 17 20.56 10.87 12.34
N CYS A 18 19.66 10.88 13.33
CA CYS A 18 19.08 12.12 13.83
C CYS A 18 20.17 13.02 14.43
N SER A 19 20.14 14.31 14.12
CA SER A 19 21.03 15.30 14.73
C SER A 19 20.66 15.50 16.21
N SER A 20 21.65 15.34 17.11
CA SER A 20 21.71 15.67 18.57
C SER A 20 20.44 15.47 19.44
N TYR A 21 20.58 14.67 20.51
CA TYR A 21 19.62 14.37 21.59
C TYR A 21 18.34 13.57 21.24
N SER A 22 18.07 13.28 19.97
CA SER A 22 17.00 12.37 19.58
C SER A 22 17.58 11.09 18.97
N SER A 23 17.35 9.95 19.59
CA SER A 23 17.60 8.65 18.94
C SER A 23 16.35 8.27 18.13
N CYS A 24 16.55 7.81 16.89
CA CYS A 24 15.47 7.14 16.16
C CYS A 24 15.28 5.75 16.80
N PRO A 25 14.11 5.46 17.38
CA PRO A 25 13.87 4.18 18.01
C PRO A 25 14.00 3.05 16.98
N LEU A 26 14.55 1.91 17.42
CA LEU A 26 14.63 0.68 16.61
C LEU A 26 13.64 -0.39 17.11
N THR A 27 12.96 -0.09 18.22
CA THR A 27 11.90 -0.93 18.79
C THR A 27 10.56 -0.47 18.27
N TRP A 28 9.61 -1.39 18.13
CA TRP A 28 8.26 -1.04 17.74
C TRP A 28 7.65 -0.03 18.73
N LEU A 29 7.07 1.04 18.21
CA LEU A 29 6.35 2.05 19.00
C LEU A 29 4.83 1.77 18.99
N PRO A 30 4.06 2.35 19.91
CA PRO A 30 2.60 2.35 19.82
C PRO A 30 2.11 2.84 18.45
N THR A 31 1.02 2.27 17.93
CA THR A 31 0.50 2.61 16.59
C THR A 31 0.09 4.08 16.43
N ASN A 32 -0.23 4.73 17.54
CA ASN A 32 -0.61 6.15 17.60
C ASN A 32 0.57 7.07 17.98
N ASP A 33 1.80 6.57 18.00
CA ASP A 33 2.97 7.36 18.37
C ASP A 33 3.22 8.49 17.35
N VAL A 34 3.54 9.68 17.86
CA VAL A 34 3.71 10.91 17.07
C VAL A 34 4.97 10.92 16.20
N LYS A 35 5.85 9.94 16.35
CA LYS A 35 7.10 9.74 15.59
C LYS A 35 7.09 8.45 14.77
N SER A 36 5.92 7.81 14.58
CA SER A 36 5.84 6.61 13.78
C SER A 36 4.58 6.53 12.90
N LEU A 37 4.68 5.77 11.81
CA LEU A 37 3.54 5.35 10.99
C LEU A 37 3.55 3.83 10.91
N THR A 38 2.45 3.19 11.31
CA THR A 38 2.29 1.74 11.18
C THR A 38 1.34 1.43 10.02
N PHE A 39 1.75 0.53 9.14
CA PHE A 39 0.99 0.22 7.94
C PHE A 39 1.22 -1.20 7.40
N LYS A 40 0.31 -1.65 6.54
CA LYS A 40 0.40 -2.89 5.77
C LYS A 40 0.55 -2.56 4.29
N LEU A 41 1.41 -3.31 3.61
CA LEU A 41 1.54 -3.24 2.16
C LEU A 41 0.92 -4.48 1.53
N ILE A 42 0.61 -4.37 0.25
CA ILE A 42 0.15 -5.50 -0.57
C ILE A 42 1.09 -5.68 -1.76
N GLY A 43 0.94 -6.79 -2.47
CA GLY A 43 1.48 -6.93 -3.83
C GLY A 43 2.30 -8.19 -4.08
N THR A 44 2.84 -8.81 -3.02
CA THR A 44 3.48 -10.13 -3.06
C THR A 44 2.91 -11.04 -1.98
N ASP A 45 3.22 -12.33 -2.07
CA ASP A 45 2.81 -13.35 -1.12
C ASP A 45 3.29 -13.01 0.31
N ASP A 46 4.59 -12.74 0.45
CA ASP A 46 5.23 -12.48 1.74
C ASP A 46 4.74 -11.17 2.38
N MET A 47 4.46 -10.13 1.57
CA MET A 47 4.04 -8.81 2.08
C MET A 47 2.74 -8.87 2.90
N ARG A 48 1.87 -9.85 2.67
CA ARG A 48 0.59 -9.97 3.40
C ARG A 48 0.78 -10.24 4.89
N ASP A 49 1.89 -10.86 5.26
CA ASP A 49 2.18 -11.28 6.63
C ASP A 49 2.94 -10.20 7.43
N TYR A 50 3.36 -9.12 6.77
CA TYR A 50 4.18 -8.09 7.40
C TYR A 50 3.37 -6.84 7.73
N GLU A 51 3.58 -6.38 8.96
CA GLU A 51 3.34 -5.01 9.36
C GLU A 51 4.65 -4.26 9.24
N PHE A 52 4.55 -3.01 8.79
CA PHE A 52 5.68 -2.10 8.66
C PHE A 52 5.47 -0.94 9.61
N GLN A 53 6.56 -0.46 10.23
CA GLN A 53 6.55 0.78 10.97
C GLN A 53 7.67 1.68 10.46
N ALA A 54 7.32 2.86 9.97
CA ALA A 54 8.28 3.91 9.64
C ALA A 54 8.51 4.78 10.87
N HIS A 55 9.77 5.03 11.22
CA HIS A 55 10.18 5.79 12.40
C HIS A 55 10.85 7.09 11.98
N PHE A 56 10.59 8.16 12.72
CA PHE A 56 11.04 9.51 12.39
C PHE A 56 11.76 10.15 13.58
N CYS A 57 12.78 10.96 13.30
CA CYS A 57 13.53 11.69 14.33
C CYS A 57 12.63 12.67 15.11
N ASN A 58 11.75 13.35 14.36
CA ASN A 58 10.84 14.38 14.84
C ASN A 58 9.39 13.93 14.73
N ARG A 59 8.50 14.69 15.37
CA ARG A 59 7.07 14.48 15.25
C ARG A 59 6.65 14.67 13.79
N ILE A 60 5.90 13.72 13.25
CA ILE A 60 5.40 13.79 11.87
C ILE A 60 4.06 14.50 11.76
N TYR A 61 3.31 14.53 12.85
CA TYR A 61 2.01 15.19 12.87
C TYR A 61 2.16 16.63 13.37
N GLU A 62 1.75 17.58 12.54
CA GLU A 62 1.53 18.96 12.94
C GLU A 62 0.38 19.07 13.95
N ALA A 63 0.36 20.14 14.75
CA ALA A 63 -0.70 20.38 15.73
C ALA A 63 -2.11 20.39 15.12
N ARG A 64 -2.24 20.83 13.86
CA ARG A 64 -3.50 20.91 13.12
C ARG A 64 -3.95 19.60 12.47
N HIS A 65 -3.10 18.56 12.42
CA HIS A 65 -3.52 17.29 11.84
C HIS A 65 -4.57 16.63 12.73
N ARG A 66 -5.81 16.57 12.24
CA ARG A 66 -6.92 15.85 12.85
C ARG A 66 -6.72 14.33 12.78
N TYR A 67 -7.48 13.59 13.58
CA TYR A 67 -7.66 12.15 13.35
C TYR A 67 -8.49 11.92 12.09
N CYS A 68 -8.21 10.82 11.39
CA CYS A 68 -8.95 10.43 10.20
C CYS A 68 -10.40 10.07 10.57
N THR A 69 -11.34 10.43 9.69
CA THR A 69 -12.77 10.10 9.87
C THR A 69 -13.06 8.63 9.58
N MET A 70 -12.11 7.94 8.92
CA MET A 70 -12.24 6.55 8.46
C MET A 70 -13.30 6.39 7.37
N GLU A 71 -13.64 7.48 6.68
CA GLU A 71 -14.49 7.46 5.50
C GLU A 71 -13.79 6.76 4.33
N GLU A 72 -14.56 6.10 3.48
CA GLU A 72 -14.03 5.41 2.30
C GLU A 72 -13.34 6.42 1.37
N GLY A 73 -12.12 6.09 0.93
CA GLY A 73 -11.32 6.94 0.05
C GLY A 73 -10.56 8.07 0.76
N GLU A 74 -10.75 8.26 2.08
CA GLU A 74 -9.94 9.20 2.84
C GLU A 74 -8.47 8.75 2.89
N ILE A 75 -7.57 9.60 2.37
CA ILE A 75 -6.13 9.33 2.40
C ILE A 75 -5.54 9.91 3.68
N ALA A 76 -5.02 9.05 4.54
CA ALA A 76 -4.32 9.42 5.76
C ALA A 76 -2.93 10.01 5.48
N PHE A 77 -2.14 9.31 4.68
CA PHE A 77 -0.80 9.72 4.28
C PHE A 77 -0.39 9.05 2.97
N GLU A 78 0.66 9.57 2.36
CA GLU A 78 1.23 9.08 1.12
C GLU A 78 2.68 8.65 1.33
N LEU A 79 3.00 7.46 0.86
CA LEU A 79 4.36 6.96 0.77
C LEU A 79 4.82 7.01 -0.68
N ARG A 80 6.02 7.53 -0.91
CA ARG A 80 6.69 7.45 -2.21
C ARG A 80 7.73 6.34 -2.19
N GLN A 81 7.62 5.43 -3.16
CA GLN A 81 8.62 4.40 -3.38
C GLN A 81 9.72 4.90 -4.34
N ILE A 82 10.98 4.80 -3.89
CA ILE A 82 12.16 5.11 -4.70
C ILE A 82 13.13 3.92 -4.63
N GLY A 83 13.19 3.13 -5.70
CA GLY A 83 13.91 1.85 -5.67
C GLY A 83 13.32 0.91 -4.60
N THR A 84 14.14 0.53 -3.63
CA THR A 84 13.75 -0.29 -2.46
C THR A 84 13.32 0.55 -1.24
N TRP A 85 13.15 1.86 -1.40
CA TRP A 85 12.94 2.80 -0.31
C TRP A 85 11.49 3.25 -0.28
N LEU A 86 10.96 3.43 0.92
CA LEU A 86 9.67 4.08 1.16
C LEU A 86 9.91 5.34 1.97
N MET A 87 9.47 6.47 1.44
CA MET A 87 9.57 7.77 2.11
C MET A 87 8.18 8.34 2.28
N VAL A 88 7.92 9.02 3.39
CA VAL A 88 6.68 9.78 3.55
C VAL A 88 6.76 11.02 2.67
N ASP A 89 5.78 11.17 1.79
CA ASP A 89 5.65 12.33 0.90
C ASP A 89 4.67 13.36 1.49
N ARG A 90 3.54 12.88 2.02
CA ARG A 90 2.48 13.73 2.59
C ARG A 90 1.77 13.07 3.76
N ILE A 91 1.32 13.87 4.71
CA ILE A 91 0.42 13.48 5.81
C ILE A 91 -0.80 14.39 5.78
N ASN A 92 -2.00 13.83 5.86
CA ASN A 92 -3.26 14.56 5.86
C ASN A 92 -4.00 14.42 7.20
N CYS A 93 -4.00 13.23 7.80
CA CYS A 93 -4.65 12.97 9.08
C CYS A 93 -3.95 11.82 9.84
N ARG A 94 -4.33 11.63 11.12
CA ARG A 94 -3.72 10.65 12.03
C ARG A 94 -4.54 9.37 12.07
N CYS A 95 -3.91 8.21 11.84
CA CYS A 95 -4.50 6.92 12.15
C CYS A 95 -4.33 6.59 13.65
N LEU A 96 -5.35 6.00 14.27
CA LEU A 96 -5.23 5.39 15.60
C LEU A 96 -4.68 3.95 15.52
N GLY A 97 -4.94 3.28 14.41
CA GLY A 97 -4.51 1.91 14.13
C GLY A 97 -3.55 1.82 12.95
N ILE A 98 -3.49 0.62 12.39
CA ILE A 98 -2.63 0.28 11.26
C ILE A 98 -3.30 0.77 9.98
N ALA A 99 -2.57 1.50 9.15
CA ALA A 99 -3.08 1.94 7.86
C ALA A 99 -2.98 0.84 6.79
N ASP A 100 -4.01 0.74 5.96
CA ASP A 100 -4.05 -0.13 4.79
C ASP A 100 -3.85 0.67 3.51
N VAL A 101 -3.53 -0.02 2.42
CA VAL A 101 -3.39 0.63 1.11
C VAL A 101 -4.77 0.96 0.55
N GLU A 102 -4.99 2.23 0.20
CA GLU A 102 -6.18 2.68 -0.52
C GLU A 102 -5.98 2.55 -2.03
N ARG A 103 -4.85 3.04 -2.54
CA ARG A 103 -4.54 3.08 -3.97
C ARG A 103 -3.05 3.24 -4.23
N TYR A 104 -2.63 2.86 -5.42
CA TYR A 104 -1.31 3.16 -5.97
C TYR A 104 -1.43 4.18 -7.10
N GLY A 105 -0.54 5.16 -7.11
CA GLY A 105 -0.36 6.14 -8.18
C GLY A 105 0.92 5.88 -8.98
N TYR A 106 0.86 6.17 -10.27
CA TYR A 106 1.95 6.01 -11.24
C TYR A 106 2.46 7.37 -11.67
N SER A 107 3.78 7.55 -11.58
CA SER A 107 4.46 8.77 -12.04
C SER A 107 4.36 9.01 -13.55
N LYS A 108 4.08 7.95 -14.32
CA LYS A 108 3.88 7.99 -15.78
C LYS A 108 2.72 7.08 -16.15
N GLY A 109 1.93 7.49 -17.13
CA GLY A 109 0.87 6.67 -17.71
C GLY A 109 1.43 5.35 -18.25
N VAL A 110 0.74 4.25 -17.97
CA VAL A 110 1.08 2.91 -18.49
C VAL A 110 0.01 2.42 -19.44
N GLN A 111 0.40 1.61 -20.41
CA GLN A 111 -0.55 0.91 -21.27
C GLN A 111 -1.04 -0.37 -20.58
N PHE A 112 -2.23 -0.84 -20.94
CA PHE A 112 -2.77 -2.09 -20.39
C PHE A 112 -1.84 -3.29 -20.65
N GLY A 113 -1.11 -3.30 -21.77
CA GLY A 113 -0.16 -4.34 -22.14
C GLY A 113 1.15 -4.31 -21.35
N ASP A 114 1.42 -3.26 -20.55
CA ASP A 114 2.68 -3.13 -19.83
C ASP A 114 2.83 -4.21 -18.76
N ARG A 115 3.88 -5.02 -18.87
CA ARG A 115 4.08 -6.16 -17.96
C ARG A 115 4.61 -5.79 -16.57
N VAL A 116 4.95 -4.52 -16.36
CA VAL A 116 5.63 -4.03 -15.16
C VAL A 116 4.70 -3.12 -14.37
N PHE A 117 4.58 -3.40 -13.08
CA PHE A 117 3.89 -2.52 -12.15
C PHE A 117 4.72 -1.26 -11.89
N ARG A 118 4.10 -0.09 -12.05
CA ARG A 118 4.77 1.22 -11.88
C ARG A 118 4.24 2.03 -10.69
N GLY A 119 3.53 1.39 -9.76
CA GLY A 119 3.11 1.99 -8.50
C GLY A 119 4.30 2.53 -7.73
N ASN A 120 4.39 3.86 -7.62
CA ASN A 120 5.46 4.53 -6.89
C ASN A 120 4.95 5.58 -5.90
N TYR A 121 3.65 5.88 -5.93
CA TYR A 121 2.94 6.59 -4.87
C TYR A 121 1.95 5.62 -4.24
N ILE A 122 2.00 5.47 -2.93
CA ILE A 122 1.17 4.53 -2.17
C ILE A 122 0.34 5.38 -1.22
N HIS A 123 -0.95 5.45 -1.50
CA HIS A 123 -1.87 6.23 -0.68
C HIS A 123 -2.46 5.30 0.37
N MET A 124 -2.30 5.69 1.63
CA MET A 124 -2.66 4.89 2.78
C MET A 124 -3.94 5.44 3.41
N THR A 125 -4.80 4.56 3.90
CA THR A 125 -6.05 4.92 4.58
C THR A 125 -6.12 4.26 5.95
N CYS A 126 -6.86 4.88 6.87
CA CYS A 126 -7.24 4.23 8.13
C CYS A 126 -8.62 3.55 8.04
N ALA A 127 -9.31 3.65 6.90
CA ALA A 127 -10.59 3.00 6.69
C ALA A 127 -10.40 1.49 6.58
N THR A 128 -11.21 0.71 7.30
CA THR A 128 -11.17 -0.74 7.24
C THR A 128 -11.65 -1.20 5.87
N LYS A 129 -10.82 -1.99 5.18
CA LYS A 129 -11.19 -2.59 3.90
C LYS A 129 -11.87 -3.95 4.11
N PRO A 130 -12.97 -4.25 3.41
CA PRO A 130 -13.62 -5.54 3.50
C PRO A 130 -12.72 -6.65 2.95
N GLN A 131 -12.98 -7.89 3.34
CA GLN A 131 -12.29 -9.04 2.77
C GLN A 131 -12.84 -9.37 1.37
N CYS A 132 -11.97 -9.65 0.41
CA CYS A 132 -12.38 -9.99 -0.95
C CYS A 132 -13.12 -11.33 -1.00
N LYS A 133 -14.22 -11.37 -1.77
CA LYS A 133 -14.90 -12.60 -2.21
C LYS A 133 -14.17 -13.22 -3.40
N VAL A 134 -14.59 -14.42 -3.81
CA VAL A 134 -13.94 -15.22 -4.88
C VAL A 134 -13.89 -14.47 -6.22
N ASP A 135 -14.93 -13.70 -6.54
CA ASP A 135 -15.03 -12.98 -7.80
C ASP A 135 -14.60 -11.52 -7.75
N ASP A 136 -14.24 -11.03 -6.56
CA ASP A 136 -13.81 -9.66 -6.39
C ASP A 136 -12.42 -9.43 -6.99
N PHE A 137 -12.22 -8.23 -7.55
CA PHE A 137 -10.90 -7.73 -7.91
C PHE A 137 -10.26 -7.07 -6.69
N CYS A 138 -9.10 -7.55 -6.27
CA CYS A 138 -8.33 -6.97 -5.17
C CYS A 138 -7.59 -5.68 -5.57
N TYR A 139 -7.48 -5.43 -6.88
CA TYR A 139 -6.91 -4.21 -7.42
C TYR A 139 -7.62 -3.86 -8.72
N ILE A 140 -7.99 -2.59 -8.89
CA ILE A 140 -8.73 -2.10 -10.06
C ILE A 140 -8.03 -0.85 -10.60
N GLU A 141 -7.64 -0.91 -11.86
CA GLU A 141 -7.08 0.20 -12.63
C GLU A 141 -8.14 0.76 -13.59
N THR A 142 -8.39 2.06 -13.54
CA THR A 142 -9.32 2.73 -14.46
C THR A 142 -8.50 3.55 -15.46
N PRO A 143 -8.63 3.27 -16.78
CA PRO A 143 -8.02 4.11 -17.81
C PRO A 143 -8.50 5.55 -17.71
N SER A 144 -7.59 6.49 -17.93
CA SER A 144 -7.92 7.90 -18.10
C SER A 144 -8.46 8.16 -19.51
N THR A 145 -8.91 9.38 -19.78
CA THR A 145 -9.48 9.81 -21.07
C THR A 145 -8.48 9.73 -22.23
N ASP A 146 -7.18 9.75 -21.94
CA ASP A 146 -6.08 9.56 -22.89
C ASP A 146 -5.76 8.08 -23.17
N GLY A 147 -6.50 7.14 -22.56
CA GLY A 147 -6.31 5.70 -22.69
C GLY A 147 -5.17 5.13 -21.83
N TYR A 148 -4.43 5.96 -21.11
CA TYR A 148 -3.37 5.52 -20.20
C TYR A 148 -3.91 5.27 -18.79
N ILE A 149 -3.23 4.38 -18.07
CA ILE A 149 -3.51 4.07 -16.67
C ILE A 149 -2.50 4.82 -15.79
N TYR A 150 -2.98 5.57 -14.81
CA TYR A 150 -2.14 6.35 -13.88
C TYR A 150 -2.16 5.83 -12.44
N GLY A 151 -2.80 4.68 -12.22
CA GLY A 151 -2.90 4.08 -10.91
C GLY A 151 -4.06 3.11 -10.81
N GLY A 152 -4.28 2.62 -9.60
CA GLY A 152 -5.40 1.73 -9.30
C GLY A 152 -5.73 1.71 -7.82
N ARG A 153 -6.95 1.31 -7.51
CA ARG A 153 -7.52 1.26 -6.16
C ARG A 153 -7.54 -0.16 -5.60
N VAL A 154 -7.50 -0.27 -4.27
CA VAL A 154 -7.62 -1.52 -3.51
C VAL A 154 -9.00 -1.52 -2.83
N PRO A 155 -10.02 -2.15 -3.43
CA PRO A 155 -11.37 -2.15 -2.87
C PRO A 155 -11.53 -3.11 -1.69
N CYS A 156 -10.70 -4.16 -1.62
CA CYS A 156 -10.80 -5.21 -0.60
C CYS A 156 -9.42 -5.83 -0.33
N ILE A 157 -9.30 -6.51 0.82
CA ILE A 157 -8.09 -7.22 1.22
C ILE A 157 -8.28 -8.71 0.96
N CYS A 158 -7.30 -9.34 0.29
CA CYS A 158 -7.36 -10.77 0.03
C CYS A 158 -7.41 -11.59 1.34
N PRO A 159 -8.18 -12.71 1.36
CA PRO A 159 -8.17 -13.68 2.45
C PRO A 159 -6.77 -14.19 2.78
N LYS A 160 -6.54 -14.69 4.01
CA LYS A 160 -5.22 -15.12 4.49
C LYS A 160 -4.50 -16.15 3.60
N GLN A 161 -5.25 -17.01 2.90
CA GLN A 161 -4.71 -18.03 1.99
C GLN A 161 -4.36 -17.48 0.60
N TYR A 162 -4.60 -16.19 0.36
CA TYR A 162 -4.43 -15.50 -0.91
C TYR A 162 -3.67 -14.18 -0.74
N HIS A 163 -3.14 -13.65 -1.83
CA HIS A 163 -2.53 -12.31 -1.88
C HIS A 163 -2.95 -11.59 -3.17
N CYS A 164 -2.87 -10.26 -3.18
CA CYS A 164 -3.11 -9.47 -4.38
C CYS A 164 -1.78 -9.32 -5.15
N PRO A 165 -1.62 -9.88 -6.35
CA PRO A 165 -0.30 -10.05 -6.96
C PRO A 165 0.13 -8.88 -7.86
N ILE A 166 0.01 -7.64 -7.38
CA ILE A 166 0.21 -6.43 -8.21
C ILE A 166 1.66 -6.22 -8.65
N TYR A 167 2.67 -6.60 -7.85
CA TYR A 167 4.09 -6.46 -8.28
C TYR A 167 4.46 -7.44 -9.40
N PHE A 168 3.64 -8.47 -9.60
CA PHE A 168 3.76 -9.44 -10.69
C PHE A 168 2.58 -9.34 -11.65
N ILE A 169 2.20 -8.12 -12.04
CA ILE A 169 1.00 -7.84 -12.85
C ILE A 169 0.98 -8.48 -14.24
N ARG A 170 2.14 -8.95 -14.74
CA ARG A 170 2.31 -9.54 -16.07
C ARG A 170 1.16 -10.48 -16.47
N ASP A 171 0.44 -10.08 -17.52
CA ASP A 171 -0.67 -10.82 -18.14
C ASP A 171 -1.86 -11.10 -17.20
N LYS A 172 -1.95 -10.41 -16.04
CA LYS A 172 -3.02 -10.60 -15.02
C LYS A 172 -4.14 -9.57 -15.07
N ARG A 173 -4.04 -8.54 -15.91
CA ARG A 173 -5.10 -7.55 -16.08
C ARG A 173 -6.28 -8.20 -16.77
N ILE A 174 -7.43 -8.21 -16.10
CA ILE A 174 -8.69 -8.73 -16.62
C ILE A 174 -9.55 -7.52 -17.01
N PRO A 175 -9.86 -7.30 -18.31
CA PRO A 175 -10.69 -6.18 -18.72
C PRO A 175 -12.12 -6.35 -18.20
N GLN A 176 -12.67 -5.27 -17.64
CA GLN A 176 -14.11 -5.12 -17.39
C GLN A 176 -14.72 -4.32 -18.52
N ILE A 177 -15.74 -4.87 -19.16
CA ILE A 177 -16.41 -4.32 -20.33
C ILE A 177 -17.81 -3.87 -19.94
N ASN A 178 -18.24 -2.70 -20.41
CA ASN A 178 -19.64 -2.25 -20.27
C ASN A 178 -20.55 -2.85 -21.36
N ASP A 179 -21.85 -2.56 -21.29
CA ASP A 179 -22.83 -3.07 -22.25
C ASP A 179 -22.54 -2.67 -23.71
N ASP A 180 -21.83 -1.56 -23.93
CA ASP A 180 -21.41 -1.07 -25.25
C ASP A 180 -20.14 -1.76 -25.79
N GLY A 181 -19.59 -2.75 -25.09
CA GLY A 181 -18.36 -3.42 -25.50
C GLY A 181 -17.07 -2.64 -25.21
N ARG A 182 -17.14 -1.51 -24.47
CA ARG A 182 -15.99 -0.68 -24.11
C ARG A 182 -15.38 -1.12 -22.79
N VAL A 183 -14.05 -1.13 -22.72
CA VAL A 183 -13.33 -1.41 -21.48
C VAL A 183 -13.44 -0.21 -20.54
N ILE A 184 -14.00 -0.44 -19.35
CA ILE A 184 -14.17 0.59 -18.30
C ILE A 184 -13.14 0.47 -17.18
N SER A 185 -12.54 -0.71 -17.00
CA SER A 185 -11.46 -0.90 -16.03
C SER A 185 -10.67 -2.19 -16.31
N TYR A 186 -9.54 -2.34 -15.63
CA TYR A 186 -8.78 -3.58 -15.56
C TYR A 186 -8.67 -4.04 -14.12
N GLY A 187 -9.13 -5.26 -13.84
CA GLY A 187 -9.09 -5.87 -12.52
C GLY A 187 -7.97 -6.89 -12.37
N ILE A 188 -7.51 -7.09 -11.13
CA ILE A 188 -6.63 -8.20 -10.73
C ILE A 188 -7.31 -8.97 -9.61
N LYS A 189 -7.43 -10.29 -9.76
CA LYS A 189 -8.00 -11.17 -8.73
C LYS A 189 -6.93 -11.59 -7.71
N CYS A 190 -7.40 -11.95 -6.51
CA CYS A 190 -6.57 -12.58 -5.50
C CYS A 190 -5.97 -13.90 -6.04
N LYS A 191 -4.70 -14.15 -5.75
CA LYS A 191 -3.99 -15.39 -6.11
C LYS A 191 -3.70 -16.21 -4.86
N ARG A 192 -3.92 -17.53 -4.94
CA ARG A 192 -3.59 -18.45 -3.84
C ARG A 192 -2.09 -18.40 -3.56
N ARG A 193 -1.75 -18.44 -2.27
CA ARG A 193 -0.36 -18.45 -1.78
C ARG A 193 0.29 -19.81 -2.06
N ASN A 194 1.56 -19.80 -2.43
CA ASN A 194 2.34 -21.01 -2.71
C ASN A 194 3.23 -21.30 -1.49
N TYR A 195 2.80 -22.23 -0.62
CA TYR A 195 3.57 -22.66 0.55
C TYR A 195 4.39 -23.92 0.28
#